data_AF-A0A812BDD8-F1
#
_entry.id   AF-A0A812BDD8-F1
#
_cell.length_a   1.000
_cell.length_b   1.000
_cell.length_c   1.000
_cell.angle_alpha   90.00
_cell.angle_beta   90.00
_cell.angle_gamma   90.00
#
_symmetry.space_group_name_H-M   'P 1'
#
loop_
_entity.id
_entity.type
_entity.pdbx_description
1 polymer ?
#
loop_
_entity_poly.entity_id
_entity_poly.type
_entity_poly.pdbx_seq_one_letter_code
_entity_poly.pdbx_strand_id
1 'polypeptide(L)'
;MAVTAYHHFRYSIEQYYARITPYERHLLLSTLQAFTRAMDAYNLTYFLYGGSLLGSYRHHGIIPWDDDVDIMMNSSQKELIKKALGKKSPDYELDIPPSGQWKFYYTHMHNLLNRNHRWPYVDMFFFEENSTHIWDEVPEYGKTFIFRKNKVFPLRNRPFNHLMVHAPCNPAACMNGYTEEICVASSYSHKEETPLPVYKWVTVPCDKLKFRFPFIQRTQFDDGAWNESLVNNTKLIHTIITPKYC
;
A
#
# COMPACT_ATOMS: atom_id res chain seq x y z
N MET A 1 18.25 -15.03 -24.90
CA MET A 1 19.34 -14.43 -24.10
C MET A 1 18.97 -12.99 -23.81
N ALA A 2 18.41 -12.73 -22.63
CA ALA A 2 18.06 -11.37 -22.19
C ALA A 2 19.10 -10.94 -21.15
N VAL A 3 19.81 -9.86 -21.44
CA VAL A 3 20.87 -9.30 -20.61
C VAL A 3 20.22 -8.54 -19.45
N THR A 4 20.15 -9.13 -18.26
CA THR A 4 19.91 -8.38 -17.01
C THR A 4 21.21 -7.68 -16.62
N ALA A 5 21.44 -6.50 -17.20
CA ALA A 5 22.45 -5.58 -16.70
C ALA A 5 21.93 -4.98 -15.38
N TYR A 6 22.29 -5.61 -14.26
CA TYR A 6 22.18 -4.96 -12.96
C TYR A 6 23.17 -3.79 -12.96
N HIS A 7 22.69 -2.60 -13.26
CA HIS A 7 23.46 -1.41 -12.93
C HIS A 7 23.54 -1.35 -11.40
N HIS A 8 24.69 -1.78 -10.85
CA HIS A 8 25.04 -1.61 -9.45
C HIS A 8 25.32 -0.13 -9.19
N PHE A 9 24.27 0.69 -9.21
CA PHE A 9 24.35 2.07 -8.75
C PHE A 9 24.74 2.05 -7.27
N ARG A 10 25.68 2.91 -6.89
CA ARG A 10 26.12 3.00 -5.50
C ARG A 10 24.94 3.43 -4.63
N TYR A 11 24.74 2.68 -3.57
CA TYR A 11 23.77 3.01 -2.54
C TYR A 11 24.09 4.38 -1.92
N SER A 12 23.07 5.23 -1.80
CA SER A 12 23.04 6.47 -1.02
C SER A 12 21.73 6.54 -0.23
N ILE A 13 21.79 7.00 1.01
CA ILE A 13 20.60 7.16 1.86
C ILE A 13 19.56 8.11 1.25
N GLU A 14 19.98 9.05 0.38
CA GLU A 14 19.11 10.01 -0.29
C GLU A 14 18.06 9.37 -1.18
N GLN A 15 18.31 8.15 -1.66
CA GLN A 15 17.35 7.36 -2.45
C GLN A 15 16.12 6.97 -1.63
N TYR A 16 16.22 7.01 -0.31
CA TYR A 16 15.19 6.64 0.66
C TYR A 16 14.64 7.84 1.43
N TYR A 17 14.89 9.07 0.96
CA TYR A 17 14.29 10.25 1.60
C TYR A 17 12.79 10.28 1.38
N ALA A 18 12.08 10.78 2.40
CA ALA A 18 10.65 11.01 2.31
C ALA A 18 10.37 11.92 1.12
N ARG A 19 9.49 11.48 0.22
CA ARG A 19 9.15 12.19 -1.02
C ARG A 19 8.04 13.22 -0.82
N ILE A 20 7.36 13.12 0.32
CA ILE A 20 6.20 13.92 0.66
C ILE A 20 6.44 14.63 1.99
N THR A 21 5.93 15.85 2.10
CA THR A 21 5.98 16.62 3.34
C THR A 21 5.03 16.05 4.39
N PRO A 22 5.17 16.41 5.67
CA PRO A 22 4.22 16.00 6.71
C PRO A 22 2.78 16.44 6.42
N TYR A 23 2.58 17.63 5.84
CA TYR A 23 1.27 18.13 5.44
C TYR A 23 0.67 17.28 4.31
N GLU A 24 1.47 16.97 3.30
CA GLU A 24 1.00 16.15 2.19
C GLU A 24 0.70 14.70 2.63
N ARG A 25 1.51 14.14 3.53
CA ARG A 25 1.21 12.85 4.16
C ARG A 25 -0.11 12.90 4.94
N HIS A 26 -0.39 14.00 5.64
CA HIS A 26 -1.67 14.19 6.32
C HIS A 26 -2.84 14.20 5.33
N LEU A 27 -2.70 14.87 4.18
CA LEU A 27 -3.72 14.84 3.12
C LEU A 27 -3.92 13.42 2.57
N LEU A 28 -2.84 12.70 2.25
CA LEU A 28 -2.91 11.32 1.75
C LEU A 28 -3.64 10.39 2.72
N LEU A 29 -3.29 10.45 4.01
CA LEU A 29 -3.96 9.66 5.05
C LEU A 29 -5.42 10.11 5.26
N SER A 30 -5.73 11.39 5.08
CA SER A 30 -7.13 11.89 5.15
C SER A 30 -7.95 11.40 3.96
N THR A 31 -7.37 11.32 2.77
CA THR A 31 -8.00 10.71 1.58
C THR A 31 -8.30 9.23 1.83
N LEU A 32 -7.34 8.47 2.38
CA LEU A 32 -7.59 7.08 2.79
C LEU A 32 -8.69 7.00 3.86
N GLN A 33 -8.69 7.88 4.86
CA GLN A 33 -9.72 7.88 5.89
C GLN A 33 -11.13 8.22 5.34
N ALA A 34 -11.23 9.07 4.32
CA ALA A 34 -12.49 9.34 3.64
C ALA A 34 -12.96 8.14 2.83
N PHE A 35 -12.04 7.48 2.11
CA PHE A 35 -12.30 6.24 1.37
C PHE A 35 -12.81 5.12 2.30
N THR A 36 -12.08 4.83 3.38
CA THR A 36 -12.45 3.78 4.35
C THR A 36 -13.84 3.99 4.92
N ARG A 37 -14.17 5.22 5.33
CA ARG A 37 -15.52 5.58 5.81
C ARG A 37 -16.62 5.34 4.78
N ALA A 38 -16.35 5.62 3.51
CA ALA A 38 -17.31 5.35 2.43
C ALA A 38 -17.51 3.84 2.22
N MET A 39 -16.45 3.03 2.32
CA MET A 39 -16.55 1.59 2.22
C MET A 39 -17.34 0.98 3.37
N ASP A 40 -17.04 1.40 4.60
CA ASP A 40 -17.75 0.95 5.81
C ASP A 40 -19.25 1.27 5.74
N ALA A 41 -19.61 2.48 5.29
CA ALA A 41 -21.00 2.92 5.16
C ALA A 41 -21.81 2.08 4.16
N TYR A 42 -21.16 1.45 3.19
CA TYR A 42 -21.79 0.59 2.18
C TYR A 42 -21.49 -0.89 2.39
N ASN A 43 -20.80 -1.26 3.48
CA ASN A 43 -20.35 -2.63 3.76
C ASN A 43 -19.54 -3.24 2.59
N LEU A 44 -18.68 -2.43 1.97
CA LEU A 44 -17.85 -2.82 0.83
C LEU A 44 -16.49 -3.33 1.32
N THR A 45 -16.03 -4.41 0.71
CA THR A 45 -14.78 -5.06 1.10
C THR A 45 -13.62 -4.48 0.30
N TYR A 46 -12.59 -4.02 1.02
CA TYR A 46 -11.31 -3.63 0.47
C TYR A 46 -10.19 -4.08 1.42
N PHE A 47 -8.96 -4.16 0.93
CA PHE A 47 -7.80 -4.39 1.78
C PHE A 47 -6.55 -3.74 1.21
N LEU A 48 -5.56 -3.45 2.07
CA LEU A 48 -4.25 -2.94 1.68
C LEU A 48 -3.56 -3.93 0.74
N TYR A 49 -2.93 -3.38 -0.30
CA TYR A 49 -2.27 -4.13 -1.38
C TYR A 49 -0.87 -3.58 -1.64
N GLY A 50 -0.04 -4.32 -2.39
CA GLY A 50 1.25 -3.84 -2.87
C GLY A 50 2.18 -3.24 -1.81
N GLY A 51 2.76 -2.08 -2.12
CA GLY A 51 3.65 -1.34 -1.22
C GLY A 51 2.96 -0.89 0.06
N SER A 52 1.65 -0.62 0.00
CA SER A 52 0.86 -0.22 1.16
C SER A 52 0.64 -1.35 2.16
N LEU A 53 0.39 -2.58 1.69
CA LEU A 53 0.35 -3.76 2.55
C LEU A 53 1.70 -3.99 3.22
N LEU A 54 2.78 -3.87 2.44
CA LEU A 54 4.14 -3.98 2.95
C LEU A 54 4.45 -2.91 3.99
N GLY A 55 4.01 -1.67 3.76
CA GLY A 55 4.12 -0.58 4.71
C GLY A 55 3.45 -0.90 6.04
N SER A 56 2.19 -1.33 6.02
CA SER A 56 1.50 -1.77 7.26
C SER A 56 2.25 -2.89 7.96
N TYR A 57 2.77 -3.86 7.19
CA TYR A 57 3.47 -5.02 7.72
C TYR A 57 4.91 -4.73 8.16
N ARG A 58 5.58 -3.69 7.68
CA ARG A 58 6.99 -3.41 8.01
C ARG A 58 7.18 -2.17 8.88
N HIS A 59 6.27 -1.21 8.78
CA HIS A 59 6.40 0.13 9.37
C HIS A 59 5.16 0.57 10.17
N HIS A 60 4.11 -0.26 10.26
CA HIS A 60 2.81 0.13 10.80
C HIS A 60 2.27 1.42 10.14
N GLY A 61 2.52 1.62 8.84
CA GLY A 61 2.19 2.84 8.11
C GLY A 61 2.73 2.84 6.69
N ILE A 62 2.59 3.95 5.97
CA ILE A 62 3.18 4.13 4.63
C ILE A 62 4.69 3.86 4.73
N ILE A 63 5.28 3.21 3.71
CA ILE A 63 6.73 3.07 3.61
C ILE A 63 7.34 4.47 3.69
N PRO A 64 8.39 4.71 4.50
CA PRO A 64 8.84 6.08 4.81
C PRO A 64 9.19 6.95 3.59
N TRP A 65 9.51 6.33 2.47
CA TRP A 65 9.84 6.93 1.18
C TRP A 65 8.79 6.74 0.08
N ASP A 66 7.63 6.15 0.37
CA ASP A 66 6.49 6.12 -0.55
C ASP A 66 5.69 7.42 -0.56
N ASP A 67 4.90 7.60 -1.62
CA ASP A 67 4.06 8.77 -1.86
C ASP A 67 2.59 8.46 -2.20
N ASP A 68 2.14 7.22 -2.10
CA ASP A 68 0.77 6.80 -2.42
C ASP A 68 0.21 5.73 -1.46
N VAL A 69 -1.02 5.29 -1.74
CA VAL A 69 -1.70 4.20 -1.03
C VAL A 69 -2.42 3.31 -2.02
N ASP A 70 -2.14 2.00 -1.98
CA ASP A 70 -2.78 0.97 -2.79
C ASP A 70 -3.80 0.17 -1.99
N ILE A 71 -4.99 0.00 -2.57
CA ILE A 71 -6.02 -0.90 -2.07
C ILE A 71 -6.51 -1.83 -3.16
N MET A 72 -7.02 -2.98 -2.75
CA MET A 72 -7.55 -4.02 -3.62
C MET A 72 -9.02 -4.31 -3.25
N MET A 73 -9.87 -4.43 -4.25
CA MET A 73 -11.34 -4.56 -4.10
C MET A 73 -11.93 -5.60 -5.04
N ASN A 74 -13.12 -6.13 -4.72
CA ASN A 74 -13.74 -7.13 -5.59
C ASN A 74 -14.34 -6.46 -6.84
N SER A 75 -13.95 -6.89 -8.04
CA SER A 75 -14.45 -6.34 -9.31
C SER A 75 -15.98 -6.42 -9.44
N SER A 76 -16.61 -7.43 -8.84
CA SER A 76 -18.07 -7.58 -8.83
C SER A 76 -18.81 -6.47 -8.09
N GLN A 77 -18.12 -5.70 -7.24
CA GLN A 77 -18.68 -4.62 -6.44
C GLN A 77 -18.55 -3.23 -7.09
N LYS A 78 -17.98 -3.12 -8.30
CA LYS A 78 -17.68 -1.85 -8.97
C LYS A 78 -18.84 -0.86 -9.04
N GLU A 79 -20.06 -1.32 -9.35
CA GLU A 79 -21.23 -0.42 -9.42
C GLU A 79 -21.64 0.12 -8.03
N LEU A 80 -21.51 -0.68 -6.98
CA LEU A 80 -21.73 -0.22 -5.61
C LEU A 80 -20.63 0.75 -5.16
N ILE A 81 -19.38 0.50 -5.57
CA ILE A 81 -18.23 1.37 -5.28
C ILE A 81 -18.43 2.73 -5.96
N LYS A 82 -18.84 2.76 -7.23
CA LYS A 82 -19.23 4.00 -7.93
C LYS A 82 -20.32 4.75 -7.20
N LYS A 83 -21.33 4.05 -6.68
CA LYS A 83 -22.40 4.68 -5.90
C LYS A 83 -21.88 5.24 -4.56
N ALA A 84 -21.00 4.50 -3.88
CA ALA A 84 -20.43 4.89 -2.60
C ALA A 84 -19.54 6.14 -2.71
N LEU A 85 -18.70 6.19 -3.76
CA LEU A 85 -17.73 7.27 -3.98
C LEU A 85 -18.24 8.38 -4.91
N GLY A 86 -19.27 8.12 -5.70
CA GLY A 86 -19.84 9.06 -6.67
C GLY A 86 -20.79 10.09 -6.06
N LYS A 87 -21.09 9.99 -4.76
CA LYS A 87 -21.78 11.08 -4.04
C LYS A 87 -20.84 12.28 -4.02
N LYS A 88 -21.21 13.36 -4.72
CA LYS A 88 -20.41 14.59 -4.79
C LYS A 88 -19.99 15.05 -3.39
N SER A 89 -18.70 14.92 -3.12
CA SER A 89 -18.01 15.56 -2.01
C SER A 89 -17.28 16.78 -2.59
N PRO A 90 -17.29 17.95 -1.93
CA PRO A 90 -16.47 19.08 -2.38
C PRO A 90 -14.97 18.77 -2.29
N ASP A 91 -14.58 17.82 -1.43
CA ASP A 91 -13.19 17.55 -1.08
C ASP A 91 -12.60 16.33 -1.78
N TYR A 92 -13.45 15.46 -2.34
CA TYR A 92 -13.00 14.19 -2.90
C TYR A 92 -13.77 13.80 -4.16
N GLU A 93 -13.06 13.24 -5.13
CA GLU A 93 -13.61 12.76 -6.40
C GLU A 93 -13.03 11.38 -6.77
N LEU A 94 -13.72 10.70 -7.68
CA LEU A 94 -13.34 9.40 -8.23
C LEU A 94 -13.02 9.54 -9.72
N ASP A 95 -11.80 9.19 -10.12
CA ASP A 95 -11.40 9.01 -11.51
C ASP A 95 -11.45 7.53 -11.89
N ILE A 96 -12.04 7.25 -13.06
CA ILE A 96 -12.25 5.90 -13.60
C ILE A 96 -11.60 5.85 -14.99
N PRO A 97 -10.27 5.66 -15.06
CA PRO A 97 -9.59 5.64 -16.34
C PRO A 97 -9.88 4.33 -17.09
N PRO A 98 -9.80 4.32 -18.44
CA PRO A 98 -9.96 3.12 -19.25
C PRO A 98 -8.94 2.00 -18.94
N SER A 99 -7.82 2.33 -18.29
CA SER A 99 -6.79 1.37 -17.87
C SER A 99 -7.26 0.40 -16.77
N GLY A 100 -8.34 0.72 -16.06
CA GLY A 100 -8.92 -0.14 -15.01
C GLY A 100 -8.50 0.21 -13.58
N GLN A 101 -7.37 0.89 -13.37
CA GLN A 101 -6.92 1.33 -12.04
C GLN A 101 -7.62 2.64 -11.65
N TRP A 102 -8.57 2.60 -10.72
CA TRP A 102 -9.31 3.80 -10.33
C TRP A 102 -8.52 4.63 -9.32
N LYS A 103 -8.83 5.92 -9.23
CA LYS A 103 -8.17 6.85 -8.30
C LYS A 103 -9.23 7.59 -7.49
N PHE A 104 -9.19 7.46 -6.17
CA PHE A 104 -10.00 8.30 -5.28
C PHE A 104 -9.11 9.39 -4.68
N TYR A 105 -9.36 10.66 -5.02
CA TYR A 105 -8.38 11.74 -4.82
C TYR A 105 -8.94 12.96 -4.12
N TYR A 106 -8.04 13.72 -3.49
CA TYR A 106 -8.33 15.00 -2.86
C TYR A 106 -8.37 16.14 -3.89
N THR A 107 -9.44 16.92 -3.90
CA THR A 107 -9.76 17.86 -4.98
C THR A 107 -9.08 19.22 -4.87
N HIS A 108 -8.44 19.56 -3.75
CA HIS A 108 -7.89 20.92 -3.52
C HIS A 108 -6.39 21.03 -3.83
N MET A 109 -5.85 20.10 -4.63
CA MET A 109 -4.47 20.12 -5.12
C MET A 109 -4.40 20.42 -6.62
N HIS A 110 -3.20 20.62 -7.15
CA HIS A 110 -3.01 20.85 -8.58
C HIS A 110 -3.25 19.56 -9.39
N ASN A 111 -3.82 19.71 -10.59
CA ASN A 111 -3.96 18.59 -11.52
C ASN A 111 -2.59 18.06 -11.92
N LEU A 112 -2.48 16.74 -12.03
CA LEU A 112 -1.32 16.10 -12.62
C LEU A 112 -1.39 16.30 -14.14
N LEU A 113 -0.21 16.43 -14.76
CA LEU A 113 -0.12 16.67 -16.20
C LEU A 113 -0.78 15.52 -16.98
N ASN A 114 -1.72 15.86 -17.87
CA ASN A 114 -2.47 14.90 -18.70
C ASN A 114 -3.30 13.87 -17.91
N ARG A 115 -3.68 14.16 -16.66
CA ARG A 115 -4.57 13.32 -15.85
C ARG A 115 -5.83 14.08 -15.46
N ASN A 116 -6.91 13.33 -15.22
CA ASN A 116 -8.16 13.88 -14.70
C ASN A 116 -8.16 13.98 -13.17
N HIS A 117 -7.24 13.29 -12.50
CA HIS A 117 -7.09 13.29 -11.05
C HIS A 117 -5.92 14.16 -10.58
N ARG A 118 -5.91 14.39 -9.27
CA ARG A 118 -4.90 15.16 -8.54
C ARG A 118 -4.23 14.25 -7.53
N TRP A 119 -3.00 14.56 -7.16
CA TRP A 119 -2.36 13.94 -6.01
C TRP A 119 -2.64 14.76 -4.73
N PRO A 120 -2.90 14.16 -3.56
CA PRO A 120 -2.85 12.74 -3.24
C PRO A 120 -4.12 11.94 -3.57
N TYR A 121 -3.92 10.66 -3.83
CA TYR A 121 -4.96 9.70 -4.19
C TYR A 121 -4.76 8.35 -3.50
N VAL A 122 -5.84 7.56 -3.45
CA VAL A 122 -5.81 6.12 -3.18
C VAL A 122 -5.94 5.39 -4.51
N ASP A 123 -4.96 4.54 -4.80
CA ASP A 123 -4.93 3.65 -5.95
C ASP A 123 -5.80 2.45 -5.72
N MET A 124 -6.81 2.30 -6.57
CA MET A 124 -7.82 1.28 -6.45
C MET A 124 -7.60 0.23 -7.53
N PHE A 125 -7.14 -0.93 -7.08
CA PHE A 125 -7.04 -2.15 -7.88
C PHE A 125 -8.24 -3.04 -7.62
N PHE A 126 -8.51 -3.92 -8.59
CA PHE A 126 -9.63 -4.83 -8.49
C PHE A 126 -9.20 -6.27 -8.75
N PHE A 127 -9.83 -7.20 -8.05
CA PHE A 127 -9.61 -8.63 -8.22
C PHE A 127 -10.88 -9.33 -8.70
N GLU A 128 -10.66 -10.33 -9.54
CA GLU A 128 -11.61 -11.39 -9.80
C GLU A 128 -11.30 -12.60 -8.91
N GLU A 129 -12.25 -13.53 -8.82
CA GLU A 129 -12.12 -14.65 -7.91
C GLU A 129 -12.82 -15.92 -8.41
N ASN A 130 -12.33 -17.06 -7.94
CA ASN A 130 -13.04 -18.34 -7.98
C ASN A 130 -13.28 -18.85 -6.55
N SER A 131 -13.58 -20.14 -6.40
CA SER A 131 -13.82 -20.75 -5.09
C SER A 131 -12.59 -20.78 -4.17
N THR A 132 -11.37 -20.66 -4.72
CA THR A 132 -10.12 -20.89 -3.99
C THR A 132 -9.12 -19.74 -4.06
N HIS A 133 -9.15 -18.93 -5.12
CA HIS A 133 -8.16 -17.88 -5.38
C HIS A 133 -8.82 -16.56 -5.77
N ILE A 134 -8.07 -15.49 -5.58
CA ILE A 134 -8.29 -14.16 -6.16
C ILE A 134 -7.10 -13.81 -7.06
N TRP A 135 -7.32 -13.04 -8.12
CA TRP A 135 -6.27 -12.51 -9.00
C TRP A 135 -6.62 -11.11 -9.47
N ASP A 136 -5.59 -10.31 -9.76
CA ASP A 136 -5.78 -8.96 -10.31
C ASP A 136 -6.54 -9.04 -11.64
N GLU A 137 -7.58 -8.21 -11.80
CA GLU A 137 -8.43 -8.21 -12.99
C GLU A 137 -7.67 -7.74 -14.24
N VAL A 138 -6.62 -6.93 -14.07
CA VAL A 138 -5.83 -6.42 -15.19
C VAL A 138 -4.93 -7.56 -15.67
N PRO A 139 -5.08 -8.06 -16.92
CA PRO A 139 -4.41 -9.30 -17.35
C PRO A 139 -2.88 -9.28 -17.29
N GLU A 140 -2.28 -8.09 -17.36
CA GLU A 140 -0.83 -7.90 -17.21
C GLU A 140 -0.35 -8.28 -15.80
N TYR A 141 -1.14 -7.95 -14.78
CA TYR A 141 -0.85 -8.23 -13.37
C TYR A 141 -1.45 -9.55 -12.88
N GLY A 142 -2.55 -10.01 -13.49
CA GLY A 142 -3.25 -11.24 -13.09
C GLY A 142 -2.40 -12.52 -13.17
N LYS A 143 -1.27 -12.51 -13.88
CA LYS A 143 -0.33 -13.65 -13.93
C LYS A 143 0.68 -13.67 -12.78
N THR A 144 0.94 -12.52 -12.15
CA THR A 144 1.90 -12.38 -11.05
C THR A 144 1.20 -12.20 -9.72
N PHE A 145 0.00 -11.62 -9.70
CA PHE A 145 -0.80 -11.39 -8.50
C PHE A 145 -1.95 -12.39 -8.40
N ILE A 146 -1.67 -13.54 -7.78
CA ILE A 146 -2.68 -14.57 -7.48
C ILE A 146 -2.53 -15.00 -6.01
N PHE A 147 -3.60 -14.89 -5.24
CA PHE A 147 -3.59 -15.26 -3.82
C PHE A 147 -4.67 -16.28 -3.49
N ARG A 148 -4.37 -17.20 -2.57
CA ARG A 148 -5.38 -18.11 -2.01
C ARG A 148 -6.34 -17.32 -1.13
N LYS A 149 -7.64 -17.54 -1.30
CA LYS A 149 -8.69 -16.89 -0.49
C LYS A 149 -8.49 -17.10 1.00
N ASN A 150 -8.06 -18.28 1.42
CA ASN A 150 -7.83 -18.58 2.83
C ASN A 150 -6.60 -17.88 3.45
N LYS A 151 -5.76 -17.22 2.64
CA LYS A 151 -4.67 -16.34 3.10
C LYS A 151 -5.09 -14.88 3.16
N VAL A 152 -6.08 -14.51 2.36
CA VAL A 152 -6.65 -13.17 2.30
C VAL A 152 -7.74 -13.00 3.34
N PHE A 153 -8.73 -13.89 3.36
CA PHE A 153 -9.94 -13.78 4.17
C PHE A 153 -9.93 -14.76 5.37
N PRO A 154 -10.58 -14.41 6.49
CA PRO A 154 -11.23 -13.12 6.76
C PRO A 154 -10.23 -11.98 6.93
N LEU A 155 -10.59 -10.77 6.49
CA LEU A 155 -9.72 -9.60 6.62
C LEU A 155 -9.48 -9.25 8.09
N ARG A 156 -8.40 -8.52 8.35
CA ARG A 156 -8.04 -8.04 9.69
C ARG A 156 -7.67 -6.58 9.65
N ASN A 157 -7.95 -5.85 10.73
CA ASN A 157 -7.47 -4.49 10.89
C ASN A 157 -6.00 -4.49 11.31
N ARG A 158 -5.17 -3.76 10.59
CA ARG A 158 -3.76 -3.54 10.93
C ARG A 158 -3.46 -2.04 11.02
N PRO A 159 -2.47 -1.63 11.83
CA PRO A 159 -2.06 -0.23 11.87
C PRO A 159 -1.52 0.24 10.52
N PHE A 160 -1.94 1.45 10.15
CA PHE A 160 -1.41 2.20 9.02
C PHE A 160 -1.33 3.68 9.42
N ASN A 161 -0.18 4.07 9.94
CA ASN A 161 0.05 5.31 10.67
C ASN A 161 -0.94 5.43 11.85
N HIS A 162 -1.80 6.46 11.86
CA HIS A 162 -2.79 6.67 12.91
C HIS A 162 -4.14 6.00 12.61
N LEU A 163 -4.24 5.27 11.49
CA LEU A 163 -5.45 4.57 11.05
C LEU A 163 -5.34 3.08 11.34
N MET A 164 -6.50 2.42 11.41
CA MET A 164 -6.63 0.96 11.37
C MET A 164 -7.31 0.60 10.06
N VAL A 165 -6.63 -0.15 9.20
CA VAL A 165 -7.06 -0.41 7.82
C VAL A 165 -7.15 -1.91 7.60
N HIS A 166 -8.13 -2.33 6.80
CA HIS A 166 -8.27 -3.73 6.42
C HIS A 166 -7.05 -4.23 5.65
N ALA A 167 -6.55 -5.40 6.02
CA ALA A 167 -5.45 -6.09 5.38
C ALA A 167 -5.78 -7.59 5.28
N PRO A 168 -5.11 -8.34 4.37
CA PRO A 168 -5.16 -9.79 4.33
C PRO A 168 -4.89 -10.41 5.71
N CYS A 169 -5.57 -11.51 5.99
CA CYS A 169 -5.39 -12.31 7.20
C CYS A 169 -3.93 -12.72 7.43
N ASN A 170 -3.23 -13.06 6.35
CA ASN A 170 -1.80 -13.34 6.32
C ASN A 170 -1.10 -12.39 5.35
N PRO A 171 -0.67 -11.22 5.83
CA PRO A 171 0.03 -10.24 4.99
C PRO A 171 1.24 -10.83 4.30
N ALA A 172 2.06 -11.63 5.01
CA ALA A 172 3.28 -12.22 4.49
C ALA A 172 3.02 -13.15 3.28
N ALA A 173 1.92 -13.90 3.29
CA ALA A 173 1.51 -14.74 2.15
C ALA A 173 0.96 -13.93 0.95
N CYS A 174 0.72 -12.63 1.14
CA CYS A 174 0.12 -11.73 0.15
C CYS A 174 1.10 -10.64 -0.34
N MET A 175 2.41 -10.80 -0.11
CA MET A 175 3.43 -9.79 -0.41
C MET A 175 3.90 -9.74 -1.89
N ASN A 176 3.33 -10.52 -2.81
CA ASN A 176 3.72 -10.62 -4.23
C ASN A 176 5.15 -10.16 -4.61
N GLY A 177 6.17 -10.91 -4.20
CA GLY A 177 7.58 -10.62 -4.54
C GLY A 177 8.28 -9.61 -3.63
N TYR A 178 7.54 -8.88 -2.77
CA TYR A 178 8.12 -8.18 -1.64
C TYR A 178 8.56 -9.17 -0.56
N THR A 179 9.67 -8.86 0.09
CA THR A 179 10.16 -9.56 1.29
C THR A 179 10.26 -8.56 2.43
N GLU A 180 10.18 -9.00 3.67
CA GLU A 180 10.25 -8.09 4.84
C GLU A 180 11.64 -7.47 4.98
N GLU A 181 12.66 -8.21 4.57
CA GLU A 181 14.08 -7.96 4.82
C GLU A 181 14.72 -7.06 3.77
N ILE A 182 14.09 -6.90 2.60
CA ILE A 182 14.61 -6.13 1.48
C ILE A 182 13.86 -4.82 1.30
N CYS A 183 14.62 -3.74 1.29
CA CYS A 183 14.14 -2.39 1.10
C CYS A 183 14.48 -1.93 -0.31
N VAL A 184 13.47 -1.45 -1.03
CA VAL A 184 13.58 -1.01 -2.41
C VAL A 184 13.19 0.46 -2.42
N ALA A 185 14.06 1.32 -2.95
CA ALA A 185 13.74 2.72 -3.18
C ALA A 185 12.75 2.84 -4.34
N SER A 186 11.83 3.81 -4.25
CA SER A 186 10.74 3.96 -5.22
C SER A 186 11.28 4.14 -6.64
N SER A 187 10.65 3.44 -7.58
CA SER A 187 10.95 3.58 -9.01
C SER A 187 10.10 4.63 -9.71
N TYR A 188 9.04 5.07 -9.06
CA TYR A 188 8.03 5.99 -9.58
C TYR A 188 7.73 7.08 -8.56
N SER A 189 7.30 8.24 -9.04
CA SER A 189 6.77 9.32 -8.21
C SER A 189 5.30 9.50 -8.54
N HIS A 190 4.41 9.02 -7.68
CA HIS A 190 2.96 9.16 -7.85
C HIS A 190 2.52 10.62 -7.72
N LYS A 191 3.24 11.39 -6.89
CA LYS A 191 3.04 12.83 -6.74
C LYS A 191 3.22 13.61 -8.04
N GLU A 192 4.14 13.17 -8.90
CA GLU A 192 4.48 13.85 -10.16
C GLU A 192 4.05 13.02 -11.38
N GLU A 193 3.43 11.85 -11.15
CA GLU A 193 3.03 10.88 -12.17
C GLU A 193 4.13 10.55 -13.20
N THR A 194 5.37 10.38 -12.71
CA THR A 194 6.55 10.17 -13.55
C THR A 194 7.51 9.12 -13.00
N PRO A 195 8.17 8.33 -13.88
CA PRO A 195 9.21 7.41 -13.47
C PRO A 195 10.44 8.17 -12.97
N LEU A 196 11.10 7.60 -11.97
CA LEU A 196 12.32 8.16 -11.43
C LEU A 196 13.54 7.72 -12.25
N PRO A 197 14.63 8.50 -12.23
CA PRO A 197 15.88 8.06 -12.83
C PRO A 197 16.32 6.71 -12.26
N VAL A 198 16.78 5.80 -13.13
CA VAL A 198 17.13 4.40 -12.76
C VAL A 198 18.17 4.32 -11.64
N TYR A 199 19.07 5.31 -11.53
CA TYR A 199 20.05 5.37 -10.44
C TYR A 199 19.42 5.57 -9.05
N LYS A 200 18.14 5.95 -8.97
CA LYS A 200 17.39 6.01 -7.71
C LYS A 200 16.82 4.66 -7.30
N TRP A 201 16.75 3.68 -8.20
CA TRP A 201 16.10 2.39 -7.99
C TRP A 201 17.07 1.41 -7.34
N VAL A 202 17.46 1.71 -6.10
CA VAL A 202 18.42 0.90 -5.35
C VAL A 202 17.70 -0.02 -4.39
N THR A 203 18.18 -1.26 -4.32
CA THR A 203 17.73 -2.28 -3.37
C THR A 203 18.82 -2.53 -2.33
N VAL A 204 18.45 -2.55 -1.04
CA VAL A 204 19.36 -2.87 0.07
C VAL A 204 18.69 -3.79 1.10
N PRO A 205 19.48 -4.53 1.90
CA PRO A 205 18.97 -5.10 3.14
C PRO A 205 18.42 -3.98 4.04
N CYS A 206 17.20 -4.14 4.56
CA CYS A 206 16.52 -3.14 5.38
C CYS A 206 17.29 -2.79 6.66
N ASP A 207 18.19 -3.65 7.14
CA ASP A 207 19.10 -3.36 8.25
C ASP A 207 19.92 -2.09 8.02
N LYS A 208 20.27 -1.79 6.76
CA LYS A 208 20.97 -0.55 6.40
C LYS A 208 20.14 0.70 6.60
N LEU A 209 18.83 0.59 6.86
CA LEU A 209 17.89 1.70 6.99
C LEU A 209 17.28 1.79 8.39
N LYS A 210 17.47 0.78 9.25
CA LYS A 210 16.99 0.76 10.65
C LYS A 210 17.52 1.92 11.49
N PHE A 211 18.67 2.49 11.10
CA PHE A 211 19.24 3.63 11.82
C PHE A 211 18.42 4.93 11.68
N ARG A 212 17.59 5.00 10.63
CA ARG A 212 16.89 6.21 10.19
C ARG A 212 15.38 6.11 10.29
N PHE A 213 14.83 4.93 10.02
CA PHE A 213 13.40 4.70 9.92
C PHE A 213 12.92 3.69 10.95
N PRO A 214 11.66 3.80 11.41
CA PRO A 214 11.07 2.81 12.28
C PRO A 214 10.78 1.51 11.52
N PHE A 215 11.11 0.37 12.13
CA PHE A 215 10.78 -0.97 11.61
C PHE A 215 10.11 -1.80 12.70
N ILE A 216 9.24 -2.71 12.28
CA ILE A 216 8.61 -3.66 13.18
C ILE A 216 9.62 -4.74 13.56
N GLN A 217 9.64 -5.09 14.84
CA GLN A 217 10.28 -6.28 15.39
C GLN A 217 9.18 -7.23 15.84
N ARG A 218 9.28 -8.50 15.42
CA ARG A 218 8.26 -9.52 15.68
C ARG A 218 8.79 -10.57 16.64
N THR A 219 7.97 -10.93 17.61
CA THR A 219 8.16 -12.12 18.44
C THR A 219 6.86 -12.91 18.44
N GLN A 220 6.96 -14.23 18.29
CA GLN A 220 5.79 -15.10 18.24
C GLN A 220 5.52 -15.67 19.64
N PHE A 221 4.27 -15.66 20.06
CA PHE A 221 3.80 -16.32 21.27
C PHE A 221 3.53 -17.82 21.01
N ASP A 222 3.44 -18.61 22.08
CA ASP A 222 3.22 -20.06 22.02
C ASP A 222 1.88 -20.44 21.34
N ASP A 223 0.86 -19.59 21.44
CA ASP A 223 -0.43 -19.76 20.77
C ASP A 223 -0.39 -19.39 19.27
N GLY A 224 0.77 -18.92 18.79
CA GLY A 224 1.03 -18.50 17.42
C GLY A 224 0.64 -17.05 17.12
N ALA A 225 0.10 -16.29 18.08
CA ALA A 225 -0.08 -14.85 17.95
C ALA A 225 1.27 -14.13 17.88
N TRP A 226 1.27 -12.90 17.35
CA TRP A 226 2.47 -12.11 17.15
C TRP A 226 2.44 -10.84 17.99
N ASN A 227 3.53 -10.60 18.69
CA ASN A 227 3.86 -9.32 19.27
C ASN A 227 4.67 -8.50 18.25
N GLU A 228 4.07 -7.44 17.72
CA GLU A 228 4.68 -6.56 16.73
C GLU A 228 5.03 -5.22 17.39
N SER A 229 6.33 -4.97 17.58
CA SER A 229 6.85 -3.74 18.19
C SER A 229 7.47 -2.83 17.13
N LEU A 230 6.91 -1.64 16.94
CA LEU A 230 7.51 -0.64 16.06
C LEU A 230 8.66 0.06 16.80
N VAL A 231 9.88 -0.12 16.29
CA VAL A 231 11.10 0.39 16.92
C VAL A 231 11.83 1.32 15.96
N ASN A 232 12.26 2.48 16.46
CA ASN A 232 13.17 3.37 15.76
C ASN A 232 14.49 3.42 16.52
N ASN A 233 15.56 2.88 15.93
CA ASN A 233 16.84 2.64 16.63
C ASN A 233 16.64 1.77 17.88
N THR A 234 16.79 2.38 19.05
CA THR A 234 16.61 1.74 20.36
C THR A 234 15.30 2.17 21.04
N LYS A 235 14.56 3.09 20.43
CA LYS A 235 13.32 3.64 20.99
C LYS A 235 12.13 2.83 20.48
N LEU A 236 11.45 2.16 21.41
CA LEU A 236 10.11 1.62 21.18
C LEU A 236 9.14 2.78 20.93
N ILE A 237 8.43 2.75 19.81
CA ILE A 237 7.36 3.71 19.50
C ILE A 237 6.05 3.18 20.08
N HIS A 238 5.66 1.97 19.69
CA HIS A 238 4.48 1.29 20.20
C HIS A 238 4.54 -0.20 19.89
N THR A 239 3.64 -0.95 20.51
CA THR A 239 3.50 -2.39 20.35
C THR A 239 2.04 -2.75 20.11
N ILE A 240 1.78 -3.74 19.27
CA ILE A 240 0.47 -4.36 19.09
C ILE A 240 0.59 -5.88 19.22
N ILE A 241 -0.51 -6.53 19.56
CA ILE A 241 -0.65 -7.98 19.46
C ILE A 241 -1.57 -8.27 18.27
N THR A 242 -1.09 -9.11 17.35
CA THR A 242 -1.90 -9.58 16.22
C THR A 242 -2.19 -11.07 16.38
N PRO A 243 -3.41 -11.55 16.08
CA PRO A 243 -3.72 -12.97 16.18
C PRO A 243 -2.85 -13.80 15.22
N LYS A 244 -2.73 -15.10 15.51
CA LYS A 244 -2.09 -16.06 14.59
C LYS A 244 -2.61 -15.89 13.17
N TYR A 245 -1.72 -15.76 12.19
CA TYR A 245 -2.12 -15.66 10.78
C TYR A 245 -2.85 -16.94 10.35
N CYS A 246 -3.83 -16.78 9.44
CA CYS A 246 -4.34 -17.91 8.69
C CYS A 246 -3.42 -18.23 7.49
#